data_AF-A0A6L0WNJ1-F1
#
_entry.id   AF-A0A6L0WNJ1-F1
#
_cell.length_a   1.000
_cell.length_b   1.000
_cell.length_c   1.000
_cell.angle_alpha   90.00
_cell.angle_beta   90.00
_cell.angle_gamma   90.00
#
_symmetry.space_group_name_H-M   'P 1'
#
loop_
_entity.id
_entity.type
_entity.pdbx_description
1 polymer ?
#
loop_
_entity_poly.entity_id
_entity_poly.type
_entity_poly.pdbx_seq_one_letter_code
_entity_poly.pdbx_strand_id
1 'polypeptide(L)'
;MPSNKVLVVTGAVLASAALIGTVVIMSSHKKSTEDNDDDAFCAPLSSLSQSKKQTFSVAKNTARPSESAASEATASQKKPKVALETQPAAAKMDAAAHADVKVPAAADAAASLLEEALDELEPTRPAASAEETKVAGKRTVAEVAAADTADRKTFQHLGISMKVPEGWEVREELSPIPNVAMVTVWNPEFEHFPNAEMPGAVPVIILSVEDIRGENLNLVEFKDRSKDLSMQQMLMMTGGVVQPIVRKDSSVQEGSFRHILEYSQSMPPFFDLSVINLLEVRNGVAYVFQIMCNPKIMNQYRPIFTQLARDIVVTPMDSSSLGFFRVHTGKVSMDIDTTWSWSYPDAGDEAALHLAQFQLASTVKKEEITLYEVSKAPATVHKQRKEKTVDGVTICSAFDGTQEKKTFTYNNYCLVVHPQQKAISYLSEAALVRAVKSVTPSTEPPKPKCGAAFITTEYGYTFDVIGASRVVSTKLGNGTVVYAPQGIPSDPSKAASPEETGPTVTIRIGKPETDPDCMGSIEEWTARIREEAANGTITKIQVVQLKEQECLTFLSKEMQEVSPKEKVEVVGKVFIFVRNGTTTLVRWESATGTWRKYERDMEAFLESFQFLESV
;
A
#
# COMPACT_ATOMS: atom_id res chain seq x y z
N MET A 1 12.36 36.58 4.73
CA MET A 1 12.61 35.70 3.58
C MET A 1 13.91 34.95 3.82
N PRO A 2 13.86 33.70 4.31
CA PRO A 2 15.00 32.82 4.32
C PRO A 2 15.14 32.12 2.95
N SER A 3 16.38 31.84 2.60
CA SER A 3 16.87 31.38 1.31
C SER A 3 16.36 29.98 0.94
N ASN A 4 15.65 29.87 -0.19
CA ASN A 4 15.36 28.63 -0.92
C ASN A 4 16.64 27.99 -1.47
N LYS A 5 17.50 27.49 -0.58
CA LYS A 5 18.65 26.64 -0.91
C LYS A 5 18.67 25.45 0.04
N VAL A 6 17.56 24.70 0.07
CA VAL A 6 17.63 23.31 0.51
C VAL A 6 18.33 22.56 -0.62
N LEU A 7 19.54 22.08 -0.34
CA LEU A 7 20.31 21.21 -1.22
C LEU A 7 19.39 20.08 -1.69
N VAL A 8 19.10 20.05 -2.99
CA VAL A 8 18.45 18.91 -3.64
C VAL A 8 19.47 17.76 -3.63
N VAL A 9 19.55 17.04 -2.51
CA VAL A 9 20.13 15.71 -2.45
C VAL A 9 19.00 14.74 -2.81
N THR A 10 18.70 14.66 -4.11
CA THR A 10 17.84 13.64 -4.74
C THR A 10 18.53 12.26 -4.77
N GLY A 11 19.19 11.88 -3.68
CA GLY A 11 19.96 10.65 -3.56
C GLY A 11 19.62 9.92 -2.27
N ALA A 12 18.81 8.87 -2.38
CA ALA A 12 18.52 7.86 -1.35
C ALA A 12 17.66 8.33 -0.16
N VAL A 13 16.36 8.50 -0.39
CA VAL A 13 15.35 8.42 0.67
C VAL A 13 14.75 7.02 0.62
N LEU A 14 15.18 6.18 1.56
CA LEU A 14 14.82 4.76 1.67
C LEU A 14 13.52 4.64 2.48
N ALA A 15 12.37 4.67 1.82
CA ALA A 15 11.15 4.07 2.37
C ALA A 15 11.19 2.56 2.09
N SER A 16 10.99 1.74 3.12
CA SER A 16 10.96 0.27 3.05
C SER A 16 9.69 -0.29 2.38
N ALA A 17 9.14 0.43 1.41
CA ALA A 17 7.90 0.07 0.74
C ALA A 17 8.17 -0.80 -0.49
N ALA A 18 7.57 -1.99 -0.49
CA ALA A 18 7.50 -2.85 -1.66
C ALA A 18 6.33 -2.41 -2.56
N LEU A 19 6.65 -2.17 -3.83
CA LEU A 19 5.86 -2.53 -5.02
C LEU A 19 4.34 -2.30 -4.95
N ILE A 20 3.94 -1.02 -4.97
CA ILE A 20 2.64 -0.61 -5.50
C ILE A 20 2.83 0.62 -6.41
N GLY A 21 3.15 0.36 -7.67
CA GLY A 21 2.73 1.20 -8.81
C GLY A 21 3.08 2.68 -8.83
N THR A 22 4.15 3.15 -8.19
CA THR A 22 4.69 4.49 -8.42
C THR A 22 6.11 4.38 -8.95
N VAL A 23 6.22 4.49 -10.27
CA VAL A 23 7.49 4.74 -10.94
C VAL A 23 7.88 6.18 -10.60
N VAL A 24 8.76 6.35 -9.62
CA VAL A 24 9.49 7.59 -9.41
C VAL A 24 10.97 7.29 -9.58
N ILE A 25 11.54 7.90 -10.61
CA ILE A 25 12.86 7.59 -11.12
C ILE A 25 13.89 8.52 -10.52
N MET A 26 14.97 7.89 -10.04
CA MET A 26 16.17 8.58 -9.58
C MET A 26 16.99 9.04 -10.78
N SER A 27 17.23 10.34 -10.90
CA SER A 27 18.16 10.90 -11.88
C SER A 27 19.58 10.98 -11.30
N SER A 28 20.56 10.52 -12.08
CA SER A 28 21.97 10.83 -11.89
C SER A 28 22.29 12.13 -12.64
N HIS A 29 22.56 13.22 -11.94
CA HIS A 29 23.17 14.40 -12.54
C HIS A 29 24.66 14.15 -12.75
N LYS A 30 25.10 14.09 -14.02
CA LYS A 30 26.50 14.32 -14.39
C LYS A 30 26.57 15.67 -15.08
N LYS A 31 27.30 16.59 -14.44
CA LYS A 31 27.64 17.93 -14.90
C LYS A 31 28.61 17.80 -16.09
N SER A 32 28.29 18.38 -17.24
CA SER A 32 29.30 18.74 -18.25
C SER A 32 28.95 20.10 -18.84
N THR A 33 29.87 21.03 -18.61
CA THR A 33 29.99 22.37 -19.19
C THR A 33 30.45 22.31 -20.66
N GLU A 34 29.77 23.12 -21.47
CA GLU A 34 30.22 23.98 -22.60
C GLU A 34 30.96 23.46 -23.85
N ASP A 35 30.50 24.07 -24.97
CA ASP A 35 31.09 24.37 -26.30
C ASP A 35 31.21 23.29 -27.39
N ASN A 36 30.37 23.39 -28.44
CA ASN A 36 30.74 24.08 -29.70
C ASN A 36 29.59 24.15 -30.73
N ASP A 37 29.49 25.29 -31.40
CA ASP A 37 28.62 25.63 -32.54
C ASP A 37 28.98 24.87 -33.84
N ASP A 38 27.96 24.66 -34.69
CA ASP A 38 27.83 25.12 -36.09
C ASP A 38 27.10 24.15 -37.06
N ASP A 39 26.09 24.75 -37.72
CA ASP A 39 25.56 24.54 -39.07
C ASP A 39 24.83 23.25 -39.50
N ALA A 40 23.53 23.40 -39.87
CA ALA A 40 23.15 23.66 -41.28
C ALA A 40 21.62 23.77 -41.51
N PHE A 41 21.16 25.02 -41.73
CA PHE A 41 20.25 25.53 -42.76
C PHE A 41 18.83 24.92 -43.05
N CYS A 42 17.85 25.79 -42.77
CA CYS A 42 16.81 26.35 -43.66
C CYS A 42 15.63 25.52 -44.23
N ALA A 43 14.44 26.05 -43.93
CA ALA A 43 13.15 25.85 -44.61
C ALA A 43 13.16 26.40 -46.07
N PRO A 44 12.11 26.23 -46.92
CA PRO A 44 10.84 26.96 -46.69
C PRO A 44 9.51 26.32 -47.21
N LEU A 45 8.42 26.71 -46.52
CA LEU A 45 7.11 27.20 -46.99
C LEU A 45 6.28 26.51 -48.12
N SER A 46 5.07 26.10 -47.72
CA SER A 46 3.73 26.34 -48.32
C SER A 46 3.46 26.15 -49.82
N SER A 47 2.41 25.39 -50.16
CA SER A 47 1.19 25.93 -50.81
C SER A 47 0.06 24.91 -51.00
N LEU A 48 -1.15 25.44 -50.87
CA LEU A 48 -2.50 24.92 -51.07
C LEU A 48 -2.80 24.06 -52.32
N SER A 49 -3.76 23.14 -52.11
CA SER A 49 -4.94 22.81 -52.95
C SER A 49 -4.79 22.07 -54.29
N GLN A 50 -5.41 20.88 -54.40
CA GLN A 50 -6.73 20.68 -55.05
C GLN A 50 -7.11 19.18 -55.20
N SER A 51 -8.28 18.83 -54.65
CA SER A 51 -9.37 18.05 -55.28
C SER A 51 -9.07 16.81 -56.15
N LYS A 52 -9.62 15.65 -55.77
CA LYS A 52 -10.76 15.01 -56.49
C LYS A 52 -11.36 13.79 -55.76
N LYS A 53 -12.70 13.72 -55.83
CA LYS A 53 -13.61 12.62 -55.47
C LYS A 53 -13.33 11.33 -56.26
N GLN A 54 -13.66 10.16 -55.67
CA GLN A 54 -14.67 9.19 -56.15
C GLN A 54 -14.62 7.90 -55.29
N THR A 55 -15.65 7.55 -54.51
CA THR A 55 -16.82 6.65 -54.76
C THR A 55 -16.54 5.14 -54.68
N PHE A 56 -17.14 4.50 -53.65
CA PHE A 56 -17.79 3.18 -53.57
C PHE A 56 -17.16 1.90 -54.18
N SER A 57 -17.09 0.82 -53.38
CA SER A 57 -17.93 -0.37 -53.59
C SER A 57 -17.89 -1.34 -52.39
N VAL A 58 -18.91 -2.21 -52.34
CA VAL A 58 -19.38 -3.06 -51.23
C VAL A 58 -19.27 -4.53 -51.65
N ALA A 59 -19.29 -5.44 -50.65
CA ALA A 59 -19.59 -6.89 -50.70
C ALA A 59 -18.37 -7.82 -50.95
N LYS A 60 -18.27 -9.06 -50.43
CA LYS A 60 -19.21 -9.96 -49.74
C LYS A 60 -18.44 -11.14 -49.12
N ASN A 61 -19.03 -11.74 -48.09
CA ASN A 61 -18.81 -13.06 -47.47
C ASN A 61 -18.34 -14.21 -48.37
N THR A 62 -17.55 -15.14 -47.80
CA THR A 62 -17.84 -16.60 -47.59
C THR A 62 -16.66 -17.27 -46.86
N ALA A 63 -16.83 -17.89 -45.68
CA ALA A 63 -17.17 -19.30 -45.40
C ALA A 63 -15.96 -20.29 -45.37
N ARG A 64 -15.83 -20.97 -44.22
CA ARG A 64 -15.05 -22.20 -43.85
C ARG A 64 -15.25 -23.36 -44.87
N PRO A 65 -14.48 -24.50 -44.88
CA PRO A 65 -14.09 -25.32 -43.70
C PRO A 65 -12.78 -26.19 -43.77
N SER A 66 -12.44 -26.76 -42.59
CA SER A 66 -11.85 -28.08 -42.23
C SER A 66 -10.71 -28.79 -43.02
N GLU A 67 -9.74 -29.34 -42.25
CA GLU A 67 -9.17 -30.74 -42.20
C GLU A 67 -7.81 -30.64 -41.44
N SER A 68 -7.45 -31.30 -40.33
CA SER A 68 -7.51 -32.69 -39.81
C SER A 68 -6.51 -33.69 -40.43
N ALA A 69 -5.44 -34.00 -39.69
CA ALA A 69 -4.74 -35.30 -39.58
C ALA A 69 -3.79 -35.18 -38.36
N ALA A 70 -3.86 -35.96 -37.25
CA ALA A 70 -3.73 -37.42 -37.07
C ALA A 70 -2.40 -37.93 -37.66
N SER A 71 -1.51 -38.71 -37.04
CA SER A 71 -1.40 -39.53 -35.81
C SER A 71 0.14 -39.68 -35.59
N GLU A 72 0.72 -40.27 -34.54
CA GLU A 72 0.56 -41.67 -34.12
C GLU A 72 1.41 -41.96 -32.87
N ALA A 73 0.90 -42.89 -32.07
CA ALA A 73 1.48 -43.41 -30.84
C ALA A 73 2.28 -44.69 -31.10
N THR A 74 3.05 -45.15 -30.11
CA THR A 74 3.18 -46.59 -29.85
C THR A 74 3.49 -46.88 -28.39
N ALA A 75 2.89 -47.95 -27.90
CA ALA A 75 2.80 -48.41 -26.52
C ALA A 75 3.45 -49.80 -26.36
N SER A 76 3.76 -50.21 -25.12
CA SER A 76 3.53 -51.57 -24.57
C SER A 76 4.07 -51.69 -23.14
N GLN A 77 3.25 -51.95 -22.10
CA GLN A 77 2.66 -53.23 -21.58
C GLN A 77 3.48 -53.84 -20.40
N LYS A 78 2.92 -53.86 -19.17
CA LYS A 78 2.35 -55.01 -18.37
C LYS A 78 3.38 -56.04 -17.84
N LYS A 79 3.36 -56.67 -16.65
CA LYS A 79 2.62 -56.65 -15.34
C LYS A 79 3.33 -57.73 -14.40
N PRO A 80 2.81 -58.27 -13.27
CA PRO A 80 3.29 -58.09 -11.87
C PRO A 80 3.65 -59.39 -11.06
N LYS A 81 4.01 -59.28 -9.75
CA LYS A 81 3.74 -60.26 -8.64
C LYS A 81 4.24 -59.70 -7.28
N VAL A 82 3.40 -59.42 -6.27
CA VAL A 82 2.81 -60.24 -5.16
C VAL A 82 3.75 -60.59 -3.97
N ALA A 83 3.31 -60.07 -2.81
CA ALA A 83 3.55 -60.28 -1.37
C ALA A 83 4.23 -61.54 -0.81
N LEU A 84 4.89 -61.39 0.36
CA LEU A 84 4.59 -62.15 1.59
C LEU A 84 5.17 -61.51 2.88
N GLU A 85 4.45 -61.70 3.99
CA GLU A 85 4.67 -61.29 5.39
C GLU A 85 5.82 -62.02 6.10
N THR A 86 6.43 -61.41 7.14
CA THR A 86 6.55 -61.99 8.50
C THR A 86 7.20 -61.01 9.52
N GLN A 87 6.51 -60.77 10.64
CA GLN A 87 7.06 -60.53 11.99
C GLN A 87 6.80 -61.84 12.81
N PRO A 88 7.23 -62.01 14.09
CA PRO A 88 8.24 -61.33 14.93
C PRO A 88 9.17 -62.32 15.69
N ALA A 89 10.18 -61.85 16.43
CA ALA A 89 10.71 -62.55 17.60
C ALA A 89 11.44 -61.60 18.56
N ALA A 90 11.15 -61.76 19.86
CA ALA A 90 11.58 -60.93 20.98
C ALA A 90 12.64 -61.63 21.86
N ALA A 91 13.56 -60.87 22.46
CA ALA A 91 14.23 -61.07 23.77
C ALA A 91 15.40 -60.05 23.89
N LYS A 92 15.33 -58.97 24.70
CA LYS A 92 15.58 -58.79 26.15
C LYS A 92 17.07 -58.69 26.57
N MET A 93 17.37 -57.54 27.21
CA MET A 93 18.34 -57.23 28.30
C MET A 93 19.85 -57.40 27.98
N ASP A 94 20.80 -56.53 28.35
CA ASP A 94 20.89 -55.46 29.35
C ASP A 94 22.08 -54.51 29.06
N ALA A 95 22.04 -53.34 29.70
CA ALA A 95 23.15 -52.50 30.22
C ALA A 95 24.01 -51.58 29.31
N ALA A 96 23.70 -50.28 29.44
CA ALA A 96 24.58 -49.16 29.80
C ALA A 96 25.73 -48.72 28.88
N ALA A 97 25.57 -47.54 28.25
CA ALA A 97 26.21 -46.26 28.62
C ALA A 97 26.55 -45.35 27.42
N HIS A 98 25.90 -44.17 27.41
CA HIS A 98 26.26 -42.87 26.83
C HIS A 98 26.57 -42.71 25.32
N ALA A 99 25.64 -42.07 24.59
CA ALA A 99 25.80 -40.71 24.05
C ALA A 99 24.45 -40.24 23.46
N ASP A 100 23.79 -39.31 24.16
CA ASP A 100 22.50 -38.72 23.79
C ASP A 100 22.70 -37.73 22.63
N VAL A 101 22.22 -38.09 21.44
CA VAL A 101 21.92 -37.15 20.35
C VAL A 101 20.41 -37.07 20.28
N LYS A 102 19.84 -35.93 20.72
CA LYS A 102 18.41 -35.70 20.68
C LYS A 102 18.12 -34.37 19.96
N VAL A 103 17.81 -34.48 18.68
CA VAL A 103 16.82 -33.62 18.00
C VAL A 103 15.46 -34.03 18.59
N PRO A 104 14.52 -33.13 18.98
CA PRO A 104 13.91 -32.16 18.05
C PRO A 104 13.47 -30.79 18.63
N ALA A 105 13.53 -29.73 17.82
CA ALA A 105 12.90 -28.44 18.13
C ALA A 105 12.15 -27.89 16.91
N ALA A 106 11.18 -28.66 16.40
CA ALA A 106 10.16 -28.15 15.47
C ALA A 106 8.85 -27.79 16.22
N ALA A 107 8.66 -28.31 17.42
CA ALA A 107 7.51 -27.99 18.28
C ALA A 107 7.70 -26.65 19.03
N ASP A 108 8.95 -26.29 19.39
CA ASP A 108 9.26 -25.02 20.06
C ASP A 108 9.06 -23.80 19.15
N ALA A 109 9.38 -23.92 17.85
CA ALA A 109 9.16 -22.82 16.90
C ALA A 109 7.67 -22.50 16.70
N ALA A 110 6.81 -23.52 16.72
CA ALA A 110 5.36 -23.33 16.64
C ALA A 110 4.78 -22.76 17.95
N ALA A 111 5.36 -23.11 19.11
CA ALA A 111 4.98 -22.57 20.41
C ALA A 111 5.40 -21.09 20.55
N SER A 112 6.61 -20.71 20.10
CA SER A 112 7.05 -19.30 20.10
C SER A 112 6.23 -18.44 19.14
N LEU A 113 5.85 -18.94 17.96
CA LEU A 113 4.95 -18.21 17.04
C LEU A 113 3.53 -18.05 17.60
N LEU A 114 3.08 -18.99 18.44
CA LEU A 114 1.78 -18.92 19.12
C LEU A 114 1.79 -17.99 20.34
N GLU A 115 2.88 -17.99 21.13
CA GLU A 115 3.05 -17.02 22.22
C GLU A 115 3.16 -15.58 21.69
N GLU A 116 3.91 -15.36 20.60
CA GLU A 116 4.06 -14.02 20.01
C GLU A 116 2.74 -13.52 19.39
N ALA A 117 1.94 -14.41 18.77
CA ALA A 117 0.59 -14.08 18.29
C ALA A 117 -0.42 -13.81 19.42
N LEU A 118 -0.19 -14.35 20.62
CA LEU A 118 -1.02 -14.11 21.81
C LEU A 118 -0.62 -12.82 22.52
N ASP A 119 0.66 -12.47 22.54
CA ASP A 119 1.18 -11.22 23.13
C ASP A 119 0.70 -9.97 22.37
N GLU A 120 0.36 -10.11 21.08
CA GLU A 120 -0.28 -9.05 20.28
C GLU A 120 -1.81 -8.95 20.46
N LEU A 121 -2.45 -9.93 21.11
CA LEU A 121 -3.91 -9.95 21.34
C LEU A 121 -4.33 -9.46 22.74
N GLU A 122 -3.39 -9.24 23.67
CA GLU A 122 -3.68 -8.72 25.00
C GLU A 122 -3.14 -7.29 25.18
N PRO A 123 -3.99 -6.28 25.47
CA PRO A 123 -3.50 -5.00 25.95
C PRO A 123 -2.89 -5.21 27.33
N THR A 124 -1.58 -4.94 27.44
CA THR A 124 -0.76 -5.17 28.63
C THR A 124 -1.42 -4.56 29.87
N ARG A 125 -1.94 -5.41 30.76
CA ARG A 125 -2.41 -5.00 32.09
C ARG A 125 -1.21 -5.01 33.03
N PRO A 126 -0.87 -3.92 33.74
CA PRO A 126 0.24 -3.96 34.69
C PRO A 126 -0.12 -4.91 35.84
N ALA A 127 0.81 -5.81 36.15
CA ALA A 127 0.68 -6.78 37.22
C ALA A 127 0.64 -6.06 38.58
N ALA A 128 -0.43 -6.28 39.35
CA ALA A 128 -0.45 -6.02 40.79
C ALA A 128 -1.23 -7.13 41.48
N SER A 129 -0.51 -7.93 42.27
CA SER A 129 -1.05 -8.83 43.26
C SER A 129 -1.63 -8.05 44.46
N ALA A 130 -2.85 -8.39 44.88
CA ALA A 130 -3.28 -8.59 46.28
C ALA A 130 -4.74 -8.13 46.54
N GLU A 131 -5.52 -9.11 47.01
CA GLU A 131 -6.67 -9.07 47.91
C GLU A 131 -7.95 -8.28 47.58
N GLU A 132 -9.06 -9.00 47.74
CA GLU A 132 -10.45 -8.57 47.57
C GLU A 132 -10.87 -7.55 48.63
N THR A 133 -11.48 -6.44 48.22
CA THR A 133 -12.55 -5.81 49.01
C THR A 133 -13.56 -5.11 48.09
N LYS A 134 -14.83 -5.51 48.21
CA LYS A 134 -15.98 -4.92 47.50
C LYS A 134 -16.22 -3.47 47.93
N VAL A 135 -16.22 -2.51 46.99
CA VAL A 135 -17.04 -1.28 47.09
C VAL A 135 -17.50 -0.86 45.68
N ALA A 136 -18.79 -0.53 45.58
CA ALA A 136 -19.44 -0.03 44.38
C ALA A 136 -19.16 1.46 44.12
N GLY A 137 -19.06 1.84 42.84
CA GLY A 137 -19.42 3.20 42.39
C GLY A 137 -18.33 4.01 41.67
N LYS A 138 -18.73 4.53 40.51
CA LYS A 138 -18.14 5.61 39.67
C LYS A 138 -16.99 5.23 38.72
N ARG A 139 -17.38 5.15 37.43
CA ARG A 139 -16.54 5.19 36.23
C ARG A 139 -15.65 6.44 36.29
N THR A 140 -14.38 6.24 36.61
CA THR A 140 -13.34 7.26 36.45
C THR A 140 -12.65 6.95 35.13
N VAL A 141 -12.71 7.90 34.20
CA VAL A 141 -11.83 7.93 33.03
C VAL A 141 -10.42 7.99 33.59
N ALA A 142 -9.62 6.95 33.38
CA ALA A 142 -8.21 6.97 33.73
C ALA A 142 -7.54 7.95 32.75
N GLU A 143 -7.36 9.19 33.21
CA GLU A 143 -6.38 10.13 32.68
C GLU A 143 -5.00 9.46 32.76
N VAL A 144 -4.56 8.93 31.63
CA VAL A 144 -3.16 8.57 31.42
C VAL A 144 -2.39 9.89 31.33
N ALA A 145 -1.66 10.21 32.41
CA ALA A 145 -0.55 11.16 32.49
C ALA A 145 -0.62 12.37 31.54
N ALA A 146 -1.49 13.34 31.83
CA ALA A 146 -1.60 14.62 31.11
C ALA A 146 -0.42 15.60 31.33
N ALA A 147 0.71 15.14 31.87
CA ALA A 147 1.84 16.01 32.25
C ALA A 147 3.07 15.92 31.32
N ASP A 148 3.12 14.98 30.35
CA ASP A 148 4.30 14.75 29.49
C ASP A 148 4.02 14.92 27.98
N THR A 149 2.86 15.49 27.63
CA THR A 149 2.40 15.69 26.25
C THR A 149 2.61 17.11 25.71
N ALA A 150 2.90 18.09 26.57
CA ALA A 150 2.98 19.50 26.16
C ALA A 150 4.15 19.82 25.21
N ASP A 151 5.27 19.09 25.33
CA ASP A 151 6.50 19.35 24.54
C ASP A 151 6.65 18.41 23.33
N ARG A 152 5.65 17.58 23.02
CA ARG A 152 5.70 16.58 21.94
C ARG A 152 5.00 17.09 20.68
N LYS A 153 5.65 16.96 19.53
CA LYS A 153 4.96 17.13 18.24
C LYS A 153 4.17 15.86 17.93
N THR A 154 2.88 16.02 17.72
CA THR A 154 1.94 14.91 17.47
C THR A 154 1.50 14.91 16.01
N PHE A 155 1.58 13.76 15.35
CA PHE A 155 1.04 13.52 14.02
C PHE A 155 -0.09 12.50 14.16
N GLN A 156 -1.31 13.00 14.38
CA GLN A 156 -2.46 12.18 14.76
C GLN A 156 -2.82 11.15 13.68
N HIS A 157 -2.78 11.54 12.39
CA HIS A 157 -3.11 10.67 11.26
C HIS A 157 -2.06 9.57 11.02
N LEU A 158 -0.87 9.70 11.60
CA LEU A 158 0.20 8.70 11.54
C LEU A 158 0.25 7.81 12.80
N GLY A 159 -0.50 8.15 13.84
CA GLY A 159 -0.44 7.46 15.12
C GLY A 159 0.91 7.62 15.83
N ILE A 160 1.57 8.78 15.70
CA ILE A 160 2.86 9.02 16.35
C ILE A 160 2.88 10.34 17.13
N SER A 161 3.69 10.35 18.19
CA SER A 161 4.16 11.59 18.81
C SER A 161 5.66 11.49 19.05
N MET A 162 6.38 12.59 18.88
CA MET A 162 7.83 12.61 19.09
C MET A 162 8.27 13.89 19.80
N LYS A 163 9.29 13.74 20.63
CA LYS A 163 10.04 14.85 21.20
C LYS A 163 11.37 14.96 20.45
N VAL A 164 11.71 16.17 20.02
CA VAL A 164 13.00 16.46 19.40
C VAL A 164 13.85 17.31 20.35
N PRO A 165 15.20 17.18 20.32
CA PRO A 165 16.07 18.03 21.11
C PRO A 165 15.86 19.52 20.83
N GLU A 166 16.24 20.37 21.78
CA GLU A 166 16.19 21.82 21.59
C GLU A 166 17.02 22.24 20.36
N GLY A 167 16.46 23.14 19.54
CA GLY A 167 17.07 23.61 18.29
C GLY A 167 16.88 22.67 17.09
N TRP A 168 16.34 21.46 17.29
CA TRP A 168 16.02 20.55 16.19
C TRP A 168 14.61 20.78 15.68
N GLU A 169 14.41 20.51 14.40
CA GLU A 169 13.14 20.67 13.71
C GLU A 169 12.63 19.32 13.20
N VAL A 170 11.31 19.25 13.06
CA VAL A 170 10.61 18.08 12.54
C VAL A 170 9.47 18.52 11.64
N ARG A 171 9.31 17.88 10.48
CA ARG A 171 8.22 18.15 9.54
C ARG A 171 7.83 16.87 8.81
N GLU A 172 6.57 16.83 8.40
CA GLU A 172 6.10 15.86 7.44
C GLU A 172 6.47 16.35 6.03
N GLU A 173 6.99 15.44 5.21
CA GLU A 173 7.37 15.68 3.82
C GLU A 173 6.45 14.89 2.89
N LEU A 174 6.22 15.42 1.69
CA LEU A 174 5.40 14.74 0.70
C LEU A 174 6.11 13.45 0.26
N SER A 175 5.45 12.32 0.50
CA SER A 175 5.93 11.03 0.01
C SER A 175 5.66 10.87 -1.48
N PRO A 176 6.63 10.36 -2.26
CA PRO A 176 6.37 9.96 -3.65
C PRO A 176 5.50 8.69 -3.74
N ILE A 177 5.33 7.97 -2.64
CA ILE A 177 4.57 6.73 -2.56
C ILE A 177 3.22 7.00 -1.85
N PRO A 178 2.06 6.77 -2.51
CA PRO A 178 0.75 7.16 -1.99
C PRO A 178 0.33 6.49 -0.67
N ASN A 179 0.90 5.34 -0.32
CA ASN A 179 0.60 4.62 0.92
C ASN A 179 1.61 4.86 2.05
N VAL A 180 2.53 5.82 1.88
CA VAL A 180 3.60 6.11 2.82
C VAL A 180 3.54 7.57 3.24
N ALA A 181 3.77 7.83 4.54
CA ALA A 181 4.10 9.15 5.07
C ALA A 181 5.59 9.21 5.40
N MET A 182 6.20 10.40 5.29
CA MET A 182 7.59 10.63 5.68
C MET A 182 7.67 11.79 6.66
N VAL A 183 8.27 11.56 7.83
CA VAL A 183 8.56 12.59 8.82
C VAL A 183 10.07 12.74 8.93
N THR A 184 10.58 13.90 8.55
CA THR A 184 12.01 14.21 8.58
C THR A 184 12.34 14.97 9.85
N VAL A 185 13.43 14.57 10.51
CA VAL A 185 13.98 15.21 11.70
C VAL A 185 15.36 15.77 11.34
N TRP A 186 15.63 17.04 11.61
CA TRP A 186 16.92 17.63 11.30
C TRP A 186 17.36 18.66 12.33
N ASN A 187 18.68 18.89 12.39
CA ASN A 187 19.27 20.00 13.11
C ASN A 187 19.74 21.04 12.09
N PRO A 188 19.24 22.29 12.11
CA PRO A 188 19.71 23.36 11.24
C PRO A 188 21.22 23.63 11.34
N GLU A 189 21.86 23.31 12.46
CA GLU A 189 23.31 23.44 12.60
C GLU A 189 24.09 22.54 11.63
N PHE A 190 23.52 21.40 11.20
CA PHE A 190 24.18 20.51 10.25
C PHE A 190 24.37 21.15 8.87
N GLU A 191 23.58 22.17 8.50
CA GLU A 191 23.77 22.90 7.24
C GLU A 191 25.12 23.63 7.17
N HIS A 192 25.70 23.93 8.33
CA HIS A 192 26.96 24.67 8.45
C HIS A 192 28.16 23.74 8.69
N PHE A 193 27.97 22.42 8.61
CA PHE A 193 29.05 21.46 8.84
C PHE A 193 30.11 21.53 7.73
N PRO A 194 31.39 21.39 8.10
CA PRO A 194 32.46 21.32 7.10
C PRO A 194 32.23 20.09 6.21
N ASN A 195 32.21 20.32 4.89
CA ASN A 195 31.91 19.31 3.87
C ASN A 195 30.46 18.78 3.90
N ALA A 196 29.47 19.60 4.27
CA ALA A 196 28.05 19.22 4.20
C ALA A 196 27.61 18.71 2.80
N GLU A 197 28.33 19.09 1.74
CA GLU A 197 28.13 18.60 0.37
C GLU A 197 28.52 17.12 0.17
N MET A 198 29.35 16.55 1.05
CA MET A 198 29.76 15.15 0.96
C MET A 198 28.63 14.23 1.44
N PRO A 199 28.29 13.16 0.70
CA PRO A 199 27.23 12.24 1.11
C PRO A 199 27.48 11.64 2.50
N GLY A 200 26.47 11.71 3.36
CA GLY A 200 26.54 11.23 4.75
C GLY A 200 27.32 12.12 5.72
N ALA A 201 27.85 13.28 5.30
CA ALA A 201 28.42 14.27 6.22
C ALA A 201 27.35 14.88 7.15
N VAL A 202 26.15 15.10 6.61
CA VAL A 202 24.95 15.46 7.35
C VAL A 202 24.10 14.20 7.54
N PRO A 203 23.61 13.92 8.76
CA PRO A 203 22.73 12.79 8.96
C PRO A 203 21.35 13.01 8.35
N VAL A 204 20.90 12.03 7.60
CA VAL A 204 19.52 11.93 7.12
C VAL A 204 18.75 11.09 8.14
N ILE A 205 17.72 11.69 8.76
CA ILE A 205 16.92 11.05 9.81
C ILE A 205 15.46 11.15 9.41
N ILE A 206 14.86 9.99 9.13
CA ILE A 206 13.51 9.89 8.57
C ILE A 206 12.73 8.82 9.31
N LEU A 207 11.51 9.14 9.71
CA LEU A 207 10.51 8.18 10.11
C LEU A 207 9.54 7.97 8.93
N SER A 208 9.59 6.78 8.34
CA SER A 208 8.62 6.35 7.32
C SER A 208 7.49 5.59 7.99
N VAL A 209 6.24 5.92 7.64
CA VAL A 209 5.03 5.25 8.12
C VAL A 209 4.26 4.71 6.92
N GLU A 210 4.12 3.39 6.81
CA GLU A 210 3.59 2.71 5.62
C GLU A 210 2.31 1.93 5.93
N ASP A 211 1.30 2.08 5.09
CA ASP A 211 0.10 1.23 5.09
C ASP A 211 0.43 -0.11 4.42
N ILE A 212 0.48 -1.17 5.22
CA ILE A 212 0.74 -2.54 4.78
C ILE A 212 -0.48 -3.45 4.97
N ARG A 213 -1.68 -2.89 5.13
CA ARG A 213 -2.91 -3.71 5.35
C ARG A 213 -3.16 -4.72 4.23
N GLY A 214 -2.73 -4.40 3.00
CA GLY A 214 -2.86 -5.29 1.85
C GLY A 214 -2.03 -6.56 1.95
N GLU A 215 -0.83 -6.47 2.52
CA GLU A 215 0.03 -7.64 2.75
C GLU A 215 -0.20 -8.27 4.13
N ASN A 216 -0.54 -7.42 5.10
CA ASN A 216 -0.78 -7.71 6.50
C ASN A 216 0.40 -8.47 7.16
N LEU A 217 1.63 -8.01 6.88
CA LEU A 217 2.85 -8.60 7.41
C LEU A 217 2.96 -8.35 8.91
N ASN A 218 3.50 -9.33 9.64
CA ASN A 218 3.94 -9.07 11.02
C ASN A 218 5.34 -8.43 11.02
N LEU A 219 5.86 -8.08 12.20
CA LEU A 219 7.16 -7.42 12.34
C LEU A 219 8.31 -8.23 11.70
N VAL A 220 8.34 -9.55 11.90
CA VAL A 220 9.42 -10.41 11.37
C VAL A 220 9.39 -10.46 9.84
N GLU A 221 8.20 -10.67 9.26
CA GLU A 221 8.00 -10.70 7.81
C GLU A 221 8.28 -9.33 7.17
N PHE A 222 7.82 -8.24 7.81
CA PHE A 222 8.11 -6.89 7.35
C PHE A 222 9.60 -6.56 7.46
N LYS A 223 10.27 -7.01 8.53
CA LYS A 223 11.71 -6.85 8.69
C LYS A 223 12.49 -7.53 7.57
N ASP A 224 12.14 -8.76 7.20
CA ASP A 224 12.80 -9.45 6.08
C ASP A 224 12.56 -8.71 4.75
N ARG A 225 11.32 -8.22 4.52
CA ARG A 225 11.00 -7.37 3.36
C ARG A 225 11.82 -6.08 3.34
N SER A 226 11.86 -5.36 4.46
CA SER A 226 12.60 -4.10 4.62
C SER A 226 14.10 -4.31 4.41
N LYS A 227 14.63 -5.45 4.88
CA LYS A 227 16.03 -5.85 4.68
C LYS A 227 16.36 -6.07 3.21
N ASP A 228 15.57 -6.86 2.51
CA ASP A 228 15.80 -7.16 1.09
C ASP A 228 15.73 -5.88 0.24
N LEU A 229 14.73 -5.03 0.51
CA LEU A 229 14.61 -3.71 -0.15
C LEU A 229 15.81 -2.81 0.14
N SER A 230 16.21 -2.67 1.41
CA SER A 230 17.35 -1.83 1.80
C SER A 230 18.65 -2.30 1.15
N MET A 231 18.87 -3.62 1.10
CA MET A 231 20.03 -4.24 0.45
C MET A 231 20.03 -3.99 -1.06
N GLN A 232 18.89 -4.15 -1.73
CA GLN A 232 18.76 -3.88 -3.16
C GLN A 232 19.00 -2.40 -3.47
N GLN A 233 18.43 -1.49 -2.68
CA GLN A 233 18.57 -0.05 -2.88
C GLN A 233 20.02 0.40 -2.69
N MET A 234 20.70 -0.03 -1.62
CA MET A 234 22.11 0.28 -1.41
C MET A 234 23.01 -0.32 -2.51
N LEU A 235 22.70 -1.52 -3.00
CA LEU A 235 23.40 -2.12 -4.14
C LEU A 235 23.26 -1.25 -5.40
N MET A 236 22.05 -0.75 -5.67
CA MET A 236 21.79 0.16 -6.80
C MET A 236 22.55 1.48 -6.69
N MET A 237 22.80 2.01 -5.48
CA MET A 237 23.58 3.23 -5.28
C MET A 237 25.02 3.12 -5.82
N THR A 238 25.57 1.91 -5.89
CA THR A 238 26.91 1.65 -6.46
C THR A 238 26.87 1.14 -7.90
N GLY A 239 25.71 1.16 -8.55
CA GLY A 239 25.51 0.53 -9.86
C GLY A 239 25.71 -0.99 -9.81
N GLY A 240 25.52 -1.62 -8.65
CA GLY A 240 25.71 -3.05 -8.46
C GLY A 240 27.16 -3.50 -8.26
N VAL A 241 28.11 -2.58 -8.15
CA VAL A 241 29.55 -2.89 -8.09
C VAL A 241 29.97 -3.36 -6.69
N VAL A 242 29.37 -2.80 -5.63
CA VAL A 242 29.77 -3.08 -4.25
C VAL A 242 28.56 -3.57 -3.46
N GLN A 243 28.67 -4.78 -2.93
CA GLN A 243 27.60 -5.35 -2.11
C GLN A 243 27.51 -4.67 -0.74
N PRO A 244 26.30 -4.30 -0.28
CA PRO A 244 26.09 -3.84 1.08
C PRO A 244 26.36 -4.96 2.09
N ILE A 245 26.71 -4.59 3.32
CA ILE A 245 26.97 -5.53 4.40
C ILE A 245 25.97 -5.28 5.52
N VAL A 246 25.25 -6.32 5.92
CA VAL A 246 24.41 -6.31 7.13
C VAL A 246 25.33 -6.48 8.35
N ARG A 247 25.35 -5.48 9.23
CA ARG A 247 26.15 -5.45 10.46
C ARG A 247 25.38 -5.95 11.66
N LYS A 248 24.06 -5.72 11.69
CA LYS A 248 23.19 -6.12 12.79
C LYS A 248 21.80 -6.44 12.26
N ASP A 249 21.21 -7.51 12.78
CA ASP A 249 19.82 -7.92 12.56
C ASP A 249 19.36 -8.59 13.86
N SER A 250 18.67 -7.84 14.72
CA SER A 250 18.31 -8.32 16.06
C SER A 250 17.09 -7.62 16.62
N SER A 251 16.36 -8.30 17.51
CA SER A 251 15.34 -7.67 18.34
C SER A 251 15.97 -6.63 19.27
N VAL A 252 15.23 -5.55 19.54
CA VAL A 252 15.62 -4.47 20.45
C VAL A 252 14.39 -3.93 21.18
N GLN A 253 14.60 -3.05 22.14
CA GLN A 253 13.53 -2.29 22.78
C GLN A 253 13.99 -0.84 22.91
N GLU A 254 13.91 -0.10 21.79
CA GLU A 254 14.28 1.31 21.73
C GLU A 254 13.02 2.14 21.51
N GLY A 255 12.42 2.64 22.61
CA GLY A 255 11.11 3.27 22.55
C GLY A 255 10.04 2.29 22.10
N SER A 256 9.28 2.68 21.07
CA SER A 256 8.28 1.81 20.45
C SER A 256 8.84 0.77 19.47
N PHE A 257 10.13 0.81 19.12
CA PHE A 257 10.71 -0.06 18.11
C PHE A 257 11.21 -1.38 18.69
N ARG A 258 10.78 -2.50 18.09
CA ARG A 258 11.09 -3.86 18.54
C ARG A 258 12.19 -4.56 17.74
N HIS A 259 12.64 -4.00 16.60
CA HIS A 259 13.72 -4.59 15.79
C HIS A 259 14.69 -3.55 15.24
N ILE A 260 15.97 -3.93 15.10
CA ILE A 260 17.01 -3.10 14.48
C ILE A 260 17.69 -3.83 13.33
N LEU A 261 17.91 -3.11 12.22
CA LEU A 261 18.78 -3.51 11.13
C LEU A 261 19.88 -2.46 10.99
N GLU A 262 21.15 -2.87 11.00
CA GLU A 262 22.28 -1.99 10.74
C GLU A 262 23.02 -2.45 9.48
N TYR A 263 23.35 -1.52 8.61
CA TYR A 263 24.03 -1.75 7.34
C TYR A 263 25.28 -0.87 7.20
N SER A 264 26.20 -1.34 6.36
CA SER A 264 27.28 -0.51 5.83
C SER A 264 27.37 -0.66 4.32
N GLN A 265 27.47 0.46 3.61
CA GLN A 265 27.67 0.51 2.17
C GLN A 265 28.92 1.35 1.85
N SER A 266 29.89 0.75 1.17
CA SER A 266 31.04 1.48 0.64
C SER A 266 30.72 2.04 -0.74
N MET A 267 30.97 3.33 -0.92
CA MET A 267 30.64 4.08 -2.13
C MET A 267 31.92 4.55 -2.84
N PRO A 268 32.11 4.18 -4.12
CA PRO A 268 33.20 4.72 -4.92
C PRO A 268 33.05 6.25 -5.12
N PRO A 269 34.15 7.03 -5.13
CA PRO A 269 35.52 6.54 -5.01
C PRO A 269 36.04 6.39 -3.57
N PHE A 270 35.51 7.05 -2.52
CA PHE A 270 36.15 7.04 -1.18
C PHE A 270 35.26 7.35 0.05
N PHE A 271 33.97 7.00 0.08
CA PHE A 271 33.17 7.22 1.30
C PHE A 271 32.33 6.02 1.70
N ASP A 272 32.11 5.86 3.01
CA ASP A 272 31.27 4.81 3.57
C ASP A 272 29.99 5.43 4.13
N LEU A 273 28.89 4.73 3.96
CA LEU A 273 27.61 5.01 4.60
C LEU A 273 27.32 3.94 5.63
N SER A 274 26.80 4.37 6.78
CA SER A 274 26.19 3.54 7.80
C SER A 274 24.71 3.87 7.86
N VAL A 275 23.87 2.84 7.85
CA VAL A 275 22.41 2.96 7.91
C VAL A 275 21.92 2.17 9.10
N ILE A 276 21.05 2.77 9.90
CA ILE A 276 20.33 2.11 11.00
C ILE A 276 18.84 2.25 10.74
N ASN A 277 18.12 1.12 10.69
CA ASN A 277 16.66 1.09 10.65
C ASN A 277 16.14 0.48 11.94
N LEU A 278 15.31 1.22 12.66
CA LEU A 278 14.51 0.74 13.78
C LEU A 278 13.08 0.51 13.29
N LEU A 279 12.55 -0.68 13.54
CA LEU A 279 11.31 -1.17 12.92
C LEU A 279 10.26 -1.49 13.97
N GLU A 280 9.01 -1.16 13.63
CA GLU A 280 7.82 -1.58 14.36
C GLU A 280 6.65 -1.81 13.41
N VAL A 281 5.80 -2.79 13.71
CA VAL A 281 4.53 -3.02 12.99
C VAL A 281 3.39 -3.07 13.99
N ARG A 282 2.32 -2.31 13.74
CA ARG A 282 1.09 -2.29 14.54
C ARG A 282 -0.13 -2.14 13.63
N ASN A 283 -1.14 -2.99 13.80
CA ASN A 283 -2.44 -2.88 13.13
C ASN A 283 -2.38 -2.65 11.60
N GLY A 284 -1.48 -3.35 10.91
CA GLY A 284 -1.32 -3.20 9.46
C GLY A 284 -0.59 -1.93 9.02
N VAL A 285 0.13 -1.27 9.94
CA VAL A 285 0.96 -0.09 9.69
C VAL A 285 2.38 -0.38 10.13
N ALA A 286 3.34 -0.10 9.26
CA ALA A 286 4.75 -0.28 9.53
C ALA A 286 5.45 1.07 9.75
N TYR A 287 6.33 1.10 10.75
CA TYR A 287 7.10 2.27 11.16
C TYR A 287 8.58 1.94 11.00
N VAL A 288 9.30 2.77 10.24
CA VAL A 288 10.73 2.64 10.00
C VAL A 288 11.40 3.94 10.38
N PHE A 289 12.06 3.98 11.53
CA PHE A 289 12.93 5.08 11.90
C PHE A 289 14.34 4.82 11.40
N GLN A 290 14.73 5.55 10.37
CA GLN A 290 15.97 5.39 9.66
C GLN A 290 16.93 6.55 9.95
N ILE A 291 18.20 6.19 10.21
CA ILE A 291 19.32 7.13 10.22
C ILE A 291 20.35 6.68 9.18
N MET A 292 20.76 7.59 8.31
CA MET A 292 21.83 7.37 7.33
C MET A 292 22.87 8.49 7.42
N CYS A 293 24.13 8.12 7.67
CA CYS A 293 25.27 9.03 7.66
C CYS A 293 26.58 8.28 7.52
N ASN A 294 27.71 8.99 7.44
CA ASN A 294 29.01 8.33 7.48
C ASN A 294 29.29 7.73 8.88
N PRO A 295 30.15 6.70 8.99
CA PRO A 295 30.42 6.03 10.26
C PRO A 295 30.94 6.93 11.38
N LYS A 296 31.68 8.01 11.07
CA LYS A 296 32.21 8.93 12.10
C LYS A 296 31.07 9.71 12.76
N ILE A 297 30.18 10.29 11.95
CA ILE A 297 28.98 10.99 12.41
C ILE A 297 28.05 10.03 13.13
N MET A 298 27.86 8.83 12.59
CA MET A 298 27.04 7.79 13.23
C MET A 298 27.53 7.50 14.65
N ASN A 299 28.82 7.27 14.83
CA ASN A 299 29.39 6.97 16.14
C ASN A 299 29.33 8.17 17.10
N GLN A 300 29.56 9.38 16.61
CA GLN A 300 29.52 10.59 17.42
C GLN A 300 28.10 10.90 17.94
N TYR A 301 27.08 10.76 17.10
CA TYR A 301 25.71 11.17 17.40
C TYR A 301 24.77 10.01 17.76
N ARG A 302 25.24 8.76 17.76
CA ARG A 302 24.43 7.57 18.14
C ARG A 302 23.62 7.78 19.43
N PRO A 303 24.16 8.35 20.53
CA PRO A 303 23.36 8.59 21.74
C PRO A 303 22.12 9.46 21.49
N ILE A 304 22.25 10.51 20.67
CA ILE A 304 21.15 11.41 20.30
C ILE A 304 20.14 10.68 19.41
N PHE A 305 20.61 9.92 18.42
CA PHE A 305 19.73 9.16 17.53
C PHE A 305 18.94 8.08 18.29
N THR A 306 19.57 7.39 19.22
CA THR A 306 18.90 6.43 20.09
C THR A 306 17.89 7.13 21.02
N GLN A 307 18.23 8.30 21.55
CA GLN A 307 17.29 9.08 22.36
C GLN A 307 16.07 9.54 21.56
N LEU A 308 16.26 10.04 20.33
CA LEU A 308 15.18 10.36 19.41
C LEU A 308 14.26 9.15 19.19
N ALA A 309 14.83 7.96 18.93
CA ALA A 309 14.04 6.74 18.77
C ALA A 309 13.22 6.39 20.03
N ARG A 310 13.80 6.56 21.22
CA ARG A 310 13.11 6.35 22.51
C ARG A 310 11.98 7.33 22.76
N ASP A 311 12.15 8.55 22.28
CA ASP A 311 11.19 9.64 22.45
C ASP A 311 10.05 9.57 21.42
N ILE A 312 10.16 8.73 20.38
CA ILE A 312 9.05 8.40 19.49
C ILE A 312 8.12 7.42 20.20
N VAL A 313 6.85 7.83 20.32
CA VAL A 313 5.77 6.99 20.82
C VAL A 313 4.82 6.68 19.68
N VAL A 314 4.68 5.40 19.38
CA VAL A 314 3.68 4.86 18.44
C VAL A 314 2.41 4.54 19.22
N THR A 315 1.32 5.22 18.86
CA THR A 315 -0.03 4.92 19.32
C THR A 315 -0.75 4.16 18.21
N PRO A 316 -1.08 2.87 18.40
CA PRO A 316 -1.74 2.08 17.37
C PRO A 316 -3.02 2.75 16.88
N MET A 317 -3.13 2.91 15.55
CA MET A 317 -4.36 3.39 14.93
C MET A 317 -5.40 2.27 14.86
N ASP A 318 -6.68 2.63 14.96
CA ASP A 318 -7.77 1.67 14.76
C ASP A 318 -7.81 1.15 13.32
N SER A 319 -7.48 2.02 12.36
CA SER A 319 -7.35 1.71 10.93
C SER A 319 -6.69 2.87 10.20
N SER A 320 -5.80 2.55 9.26
CA SER A 320 -5.27 3.52 8.29
C SER A 320 -6.17 3.71 7.06
N SER A 321 -7.30 3.01 6.95
CA SER A 321 -8.24 3.16 5.82
C SER A 321 -8.85 4.55 5.75
N LEU A 322 -8.85 5.14 4.57
CA LEU A 322 -9.55 6.40 4.28
C LEU A 322 -10.94 6.21 3.66
N GLY A 323 -11.15 5.08 2.97
CA GLY A 323 -12.42 4.73 2.33
C GLY A 323 -12.69 3.24 2.34
N PHE A 324 -13.75 2.85 1.65
CA PHE A 324 -14.18 1.45 1.48
C PHE A 324 -14.83 1.27 0.10
N PHE A 325 -14.95 0.02 -0.34
CA PHE A 325 -15.79 -0.32 -1.49
C PHE A 325 -17.16 -0.76 -1.03
N ARG A 326 -18.21 -0.27 -1.68
CA ARG A 326 -19.56 -0.80 -1.58
C ARG A 326 -19.83 -1.69 -2.78
N VAL A 327 -19.91 -3.00 -2.53
CA VAL A 327 -20.25 -4.02 -3.52
C VAL A 327 -21.75 -4.28 -3.52
N HIS A 328 -22.31 -4.54 -4.69
CA HIS A 328 -23.73 -4.85 -4.88
C HIS A 328 -23.87 -6.18 -5.61
N THR A 329 -24.65 -7.11 -5.06
CA THR A 329 -24.82 -8.46 -5.64
C THR A 329 -26.14 -8.65 -6.38
N GLY A 330 -27.03 -7.64 -6.40
CA GLY A 330 -28.43 -7.79 -6.80
C GLY A 330 -29.35 -8.37 -5.71
N LYS A 331 -28.78 -8.84 -4.59
CA LYS A 331 -29.52 -9.32 -3.41
C LYS A 331 -29.15 -8.57 -2.14
N VAL A 332 -27.88 -8.20 -2.02
CA VAL A 332 -27.32 -7.47 -0.89
C VAL A 332 -26.33 -6.42 -1.36
N SER A 333 -26.14 -5.39 -0.54
CA SER A 333 -24.97 -4.52 -0.57
C SER A 333 -24.09 -4.76 0.65
N MET A 334 -22.79 -4.61 0.48
CA MET A 334 -21.81 -4.82 1.55
C MET A 334 -20.63 -3.86 1.39
N ASP A 335 -20.16 -3.33 2.51
CA ASP A 335 -18.97 -2.47 2.56
C ASP A 335 -17.74 -3.32 2.90
N ILE A 336 -16.70 -3.28 2.05
CA ILE A 336 -15.45 -4.03 2.18
C ILE A 336 -14.23 -3.10 2.16
N ASP A 337 -13.12 -3.56 2.74
CA ASP A 337 -11.85 -2.84 2.73
C ASP A 337 -11.29 -2.72 1.30
N THR A 338 -10.59 -1.63 0.99
CA THR A 338 -10.04 -1.39 -0.36
C THR A 338 -8.90 -2.33 -0.75
N THR A 339 -8.40 -3.12 0.20
CA THR A 339 -7.39 -4.16 -0.03
C THR A 339 -7.98 -5.50 -0.48
N TRP A 340 -9.30 -5.64 -0.54
CA TRP A 340 -9.97 -6.87 -0.95
C TRP A 340 -10.43 -6.77 -2.40
N SER A 341 -10.11 -7.78 -3.20
CA SER A 341 -10.76 -7.99 -4.49
C SER A 341 -12.08 -8.74 -4.28
N TRP A 342 -12.98 -8.68 -5.26
CA TRP A 342 -14.27 -9.36 -5.20
C TRP A 342 -14.61 -10.06 -6.51
N SER A 343 -15.41 -11.10 -6.41
CA SER A 343 -16.04 -11.82 -7.50
C SER A 343 -17.46 -12.20 -7.11
N TYR A 344 -18.28 -12.43 -8.14
CA TYR A 344 -19.66 -12.86 -8.00
C TYR A 344 -19.79 -14.29 -8.56
N PRO A 345 -20.79 -15.06 -8.11
CA PRO A 345 -21.14 -16.31 -8.75
C PRO A 345 -21.35 -16.15 -10.26
N ASP A 346 -20.95 -17.15 -11.04
CA ASP A 346 -21.14 -17.13 -12.50
C ASP A 346 -22.63 -17.01 -12.85
N ALA A 347 -22.92 -16.19 -13.87
CA ALA A 347 -24.28 -15.98 -14.35
C ALA A 347 -24.83 -17.28 -14.95
N GLY A 348 -25.61 -18.02 -14.15
CA GLY A 348 -26.19 -19.32 -14.52
C GLY A 348 -25.86 -20.46 -13.56
N ASP A 349 -24.97 -20.24 -12.60
CA ASP A 349 -24.74 -21.19 -11.50
C ASP A 349 -25.82 -21.04 -10.42
N GLU A 350 -27.01 -21.60 -10.67
CA GLU A 350 -28.07 -21.63 -9.65
C GLU A 350 -27.71 -22.51 -8.44
N ALA A 351 -26.65 -23.32 -8.53
CA ALA A 351 -26.14 -24.11 -7.42
C ALA A 351 -25.18 -23.30 -6.51
N ALA A 352 -24.77 -22.09 -6.92
CA ALA A 352 -23.94 -21.23 -6.10
C ALA A 352 -24.67 -20.81 -4.82
N LEU A 353 -24.18 -21.33 -3.69
CA LEU A 353 -24.74 -21.06 -2.37
C LEU A 353 -24.30 -19.72 -1.77
N HIS A 354 -23.24 -19.11 -2.32
CA HIS A 354 -22.67 -17.85 -1.85
C HIS A 354 -23.24 -16.65 -2.61
N LEU A 355 -23.16 -15.47 -1.98
CA LEU A 355 -23.61 -14.19 -2.55
C LEU A 355 -22.47 -13.43 -3.23
N ALA A 356 -21.26 -13.52 -2.66
CA ALA A 356 -20.04 -12.91 -3.18
C ALA A 356 -18.83 -13.62 -2.57
N GLN A 357 -17.70 -13.56 -3.26
CA GLN A 357 -16.41 -14.01 -2.76
C GLN A 357 -15.43 -12.85 -2.81
N PHE A 358 -14.57 -12.77 -1.81
CA PHE A 358 -13.53 -11.76 -1.68
C PHE A 358 -12.18 -12.42 -1.45
N GLN A 359 -11.11 -11.74 -1.85
CA GLN A 359 -9.76 -12.21 -1.63
C GLN A 359 -8.87 -11.05 -1.17
N LEU A 360 -8.05 -11.30 -0.15
CA LEU A 360 -7.01 -10.33 0.25
C LEU A 360 -5.96 -10.23 -0.86
N ALA A 361 -5.64 -9.01 -1.29
CA ALA A 361 -4.63 -8.73 -2.31
C ALA A 361 -3.17 -8.88 -1.81
N SER A 362 -2.88 -9.95 -1.06
CA SER A 362 -1.56 -10.30 -0.56
C SER A 362 -0.92 -11.41 -1.41
N THR A 363 0.37 -11.31 -1.69
CA THR A 363 1.13 -12.38 -2.35
C THR A 363 1.60 -13.48 -1.39
N VAL A 364 1.66 -13.17 -0.09
CA VAL A 364 2.24 -14.03 0.96
C VAL A 364 1.25 -14.50 2.03
N LYS A 365 0.10 -13.82 2.14
CA LYS A 365 -1.01 -14.17 3.05
C LYS A 365 -2.36 -14.11 2.32
N LYS A 366 -2.53 -14.96 1.31
CA LYS A 366 -3.82 -15.10 0.63
C LYS A 366 -4.87 -15.65 1.57
N GLU A 367 -5.98 -14.92 1.69
CA GLU A 367 -7.15 -15.29 2.45
C GLU A 367 -8.38 -15.11 1.57
N GLU A 368 -9.25 -16.11 1.56
CA GLU A 368 -10.54 -16.10 0.90
C GLU A 368 -11.62 -15.78 1.92
N ILE A 369 -12.55 -14.89 1.57
CA ILE A 369 -13.67 -14.50 2.41
C ILE A 369 -14.93 -14.69 1.57
N THR A 370 -15.85 -15.52 2.02
CA THR A 370 -17.06 -15.82 1.23
C THR A 370 -18.31 -15.42 2.01
N LEU A 371 -19.17 -14.64 1.36
CA LEU A 371 -20.42 -14.15 1.92
C LEU A 371 -21.56 -15.13 1.62
N TYR A 372 -22.31 -15.50 2.66
CA TYR A 372 -23.47 -16.37 2.56
C TYR A 372 -24.68 -15.78 3.30
N GLU A 373 -25.88 -16.20 2.88
CA GLU A 373 -27.01 -16.31 3.81
C GLU A 373 -26.71 -17.43 4.81
N VAL A 374 -27.02 -17.24 6.09
CA VAL A 374 -26.71 -18.21 7.15
C VAL A 374 -27.25 -19.62 6.84
N SER A 375 -28.44 -19.71 6.24
CA SER A 375 -29.07 -20.98 5.87
C SER A 375 -28.36 -21.74 4.74
N LYS A 376 -27.52 -21.05 3.94
CA LYS A 376 -26.78 -21.58 2.79
C LYS A 376 -25.30 -21.78 3.08
N ALA A 377 -24.82 -21.34 4.25
CA ALA A 377 -23.44 -21.48 4.64
C ALA A 377 -23.06 -22.97 4.78
N PRO A 378 -21.94 -23.42 4.18
CA PRO A 378 -21.52 -24.82 4.28
C PRO A 378 -21.33 -25.23 5.74
N ALA A 379 -22.02 -26.31 6.15
CA ALA A 379 -21.87 -26.87 7.48
C ALA A 379 -20.41 -27.21 7.74
N THR A 380 -19.88 -26.73 8.86
CA THR A 380 -18.51 -27.03 9.24
C THR A 380 -18.49 -28.41 9.87
N VAL A 381 -17.93 -29.40 9.17
CA VAL A 381 -17.86 -30.80 9.62
C VAL A 381 -16.96 -30.95 10.86
N HIS A 382 -16.13 -29.94 11.13
CA HIS A 382 -15.11 -29.96 12.16
C HIS A 382 -15.58 -29.40 13.49
N LYS A 383 -15.01 -29.92 14.58
CA LYS A 383 -15.33 -29.49 15.95
C LYS A 383 -14.91 -28.04 16.16
N GLN A 384 -15.88 -27.20 16.49
CA GLN A 384 -15.67 -25.80 16.89
C GLN A 384 -14.70 -25.73 18.08
N ARG A 385 -13.66 -24.91 17.95
CA ARG A 385 -12.65 -24.72 19.01
C ARG A 385 -12.94 -23.52 19.89
N LYS A 386 -13.39 -22.42 19.30
CA LYS A 386 -13.62 -21.15 20.00
C LYS A 386 -14.89 -20.50 19.47
N GLU A 387 -15.68 -19.98 20.39
CA GLU A 387 -16.80 -19.09 20.12
C GLU A 387 -16.61 -17.83 20.93
N LYS A 388 -16.82 -16.68 20.30
CA LYS A 388 -16.91 -15.40 21.01
C LYS A 388 -17.89 -14.48 20.30
N THR A 389 -18.39 -13.50 21.03
CA THR A 389 -19.23 -12.44 20.46
C THR A 389 -18.51 -11.11 20.57
N VAL A 390 -18.41 -10.38 19.46
CA VAL A 390 -17.79 -9.06 19.37
C VAL A 390 -18.77 -8.13 18.66
N ASP A 391 -19.19 -7.04 19.30
CA ASP A 391 -20.13 -6.05 18.75
C ASP A 391 -21.43 -6.62 18.17
N GLY A 392 -21.94 -7.69 18.77
CA GLY A 392 -23.14 -8.41 18.35
C GLY A 392 -22.91 -9.45 17.24
N VAL A 393 -21.67 -9.59 16.75
CA VAL A 393 -21.28 -10.61 15.76
C VAL A 393 -20.78 -11.85 16.48
N THR A 394 -21.33 -13.01 16.15
CA THR A 394 -20.84 -14.30 16.66
C THR A 394 -19.70 -14.78 15.78
N ILE A 395 -18.54 -15.01 16.38
CA ILE A 395 -17.32 -15.46 15.73
C ILE A 395 -17.04 -16.89 16.16
N CYS A 396 -17.12 -17.82 15.21
CA CYS A 396 -16.81 -19.23 15.43
C CYS A 396 -15.52 -19.59 14.71
N SER A 397 -14.54 -20.15 15.41
CA SER A 397 -13.32 -20.71 14.82
C SER A 397 -13.35 -22.24 14.88
N ALA A 398 -13.15 -22.86 13.74
CA ALA A 398 -13.00 -24.29 13.55
C ALA A 398 -11.75 -24.57 12.71
N PHE A 399 -11.24 -25.80 12.73
CA PHE A 399 -10.09 -26.19 11.91
C PHE A 399 -10.51 -27.25 10.90
N ASP A 400 -10.30 -26.99 9.61
CA ASP A 400 -10.36 -27.96 8.54
C ASP A 400 -8.98 -28.58 8.32
N GLY A 401 -8.74 -29.72 8.97
CA GLY A 401 -7.40 -30.30 9.05
C GLY A 401 -6.44 -29.37 9.81
N THR A 402 -5.48 -28.78 9.09
CA THR A 402 -4.48 -27.84 9.64
C THR A 402 -4.83 -26.37 9.42
N GLN A 403 -5.86 -26.07 8.63
CA GLN A 403 -6.24 -24.71 8.30
C GLN A 403 -7.44 -24.25 9.13
N GLU A 404 -7.36 -23.05 9.67
CA GLU A 404 -8.46 -22.41 10.36
C GLU A 404 -9.58 -22.04 9.38
N LYS A 405 -10.81 -22.11 9.85
CA LYS A 405 -11.99 -21.55 9.21
C LYS A 405 -12.71 -20.71 10.25
N LYS A 406 -12.79 -19.39 10.02
CA LYS A 406 -13.51 -18.47 10.90
C LYS A 406 -14.84 -18.09 10.25
N THR A 407 -15.93 -18.20 10.99
CA THR A 407 -17.26 -17.75 10.56
C THR A 407 -17.69 -16.57 11.41
N PHE A 408 -18.04 -15.47 10.76
CA PHE A 408 -18.57 -14.25 11.37
C PHE A 408 -20.05 -14.14 11.02
N THR A 409 -20.93 -14.29 12.00
CA THR A 409 -22.38 -14.32 11.79
C THR A 409 -23.04 -13.09 12.40
N TYR A 410 -23.84 -12.40 11.59
CA TYR A 410 -24.64 -11.26 12.01
C TYR A 410 -25.95 -11.21 11.24
N ASN A 411 -27.08 -11.12 11.96
CA ASN A 411 -28.42 -11.24 11.37
C ASN A 411 -28.56 -12.52 10.53
N ASN A 412 -29.02 -12.39 9.29
CA ASN A 412 -29.25 -13.52 8.36
C ASN A 412 -28.05 -13.80 7.45
N TYR A 413 -26.90 -13.15 7.69
CA TYR A 413 -25.71 -13.27 6.85
C TYR A 413 -24.50 -13.74 7.64
N CYS A 414 -23.56 -14.37 6.95
CA CYS A 414 -22.27 -14.70 7.53
C CYS A 414 -21.13 -14.58 6.52
N LEU A 415 -19.97 -14.20 7.03
CA LEU A 415 -18.69 -14.28 6.31
C LEU A 415 -17.94 -15.51 6.77
N VAL A 416 -17.49 -16.31 5.82
CA VAL A 416 -16.63 -17.46 6.07
C VAL A 416 -15.23 -17.12 5.55
N VAL A 417 -14.27 -17.08 6.46
CA VAL A 417 -12.87 -16.77 6.16
C VAL A 417 -12.05 -18.05 6.13
N HIS A 418 -11.31 -18.24 5.06
CA HIS A 418 -10.44 -19.39 4.82
C HIS A 418 -9.04 -18.91 4.38
N PRO A 419 -8.01 -19.09 5.21
CA PRO A 419 -6.64 -18.77 4.85
C PRO A 419 -6.10 -19.82 3.87
N GLN A 420 -5.59 -19.37 2.72
CA GLN A 420 -5.15 -20.25 1.64
C GLN A 420 -3.65 -20.58 1.72
N GLN A 421 -2.84 -19.69 2.31
CA GLN A 421 -1.37 -19.85 2.40
C GLN A 421 -0.85 -20.12 3.82
N LYS A 422 -1.52 -19.59 4.85
CA LYS A 422 -1.14 -19.78 6.25
C LYS A 422 -2.15 -20.68 6.96
N ALA A 423 -1.77 -21.20 8.12
CA ALA A 423 -2.64 -22.09 8.90
C ALA A 423 -3.80 -21.35 9.61
N ILE A 424 -3.63 -20.05 9.89
CA ILE A 424 -4.61 -19.22 10.60
C ILE A 424 -4.90 -17.95 9.81
N SER A 425 -6.05 -17.34 10.07
CA SER A 425 -6.42 -16.05 9.50
C SER A 425 -5.72 -14.90 10.22
N TYR A 426 -5.10 -14.00 9.46
CA TYR A 426 -4.43 -12.81 9.96
C TYR A 426 -5.25 -11.53 9.74
N LEU A 427 -6.31 -11.59 8.95
CA LEU A 427 -7.23 -10.47 8.76
C LEU A 427 -7.73 -9.91 10.09
N SER A 428 -7.82 -8.58 10.16
CA SER A 428 -8.35 -7.87 11.31
C SER A 428 -9.80 -8.29 11.59
N GLU A 429 -10.06 -8.83 12.78
CA GLU A 429 -11.41 -9.19 13.19
C GLU A 429 -12.34 -7.96 13.22
N ALA A 430 -11.82 -6.78 13.57
CA ALA A 430 -12.59 -5.54 13.54
C ALA A 430 -13.03 -5.18 12.11
N ALA A 431 -12.18 -5.41 11.10
CA ALA A 431 -12.53 -5.21 9.71
C ALA A 431 -13.62 -6.19 9.25
N LEU A 432 -13.51 -7.46 9.61
CA LEU A 432 -14.51 -8.50 9.29
C LEU A 432 -15.85 -8.28 10.00
N VAL A 433 -15.82 -7.85 11.26
CA VAL A 433 -17.02 -7.46 12.04
C VAL A 433 -17.71 -6.27 11.39
N ARG A 434 -16.96 -5.23 10.98
CA ARG A 434 -17.53 -4.08 10.26
C ARG A 434 -18.14 -4.50 8.93
N ALA A 435 -17.46 -5.38 8.20
CA ALA A 435 -17.88 -5.85 6.89
C ALA A 435 -19.16 -6.70 6.96
N VAL A 436 -19.29 -7.63 7.92
CA VAL A 436 -20.54 -8.42 8.03
C VAL A 436 -21.71 -7.57 8.55
N LYS A 437 -21.45 -6.56 9.38
CA LYS A 437 -22.47 -5.64 9.88
C LYS A 437 -22.99 -4.66 8.83
N SER A 438 -22.20 -4.37 7.80
CA SER A 438 -22.60 -3.50 6.69
C SER A 438 -23.50 -4.20 5.68
N VAL A 439 -23.69 -5.52 5.78
CA VAL A 439 -24.54 -6.28 4.84
C VAL A 439 -26.00 -5.87 5.01
N THR A 440 -26.58 -5.32 3.94
CA THR A 440 -27.98 -4.92 3.86
C THR A 440 -28.64 -5.49 2.61
N PRO A 441 -29.94 -5.85 2.63
CA PRO A 441 -30.66 -6.22 1.42
C PRO A 441 -30.60 -5.10 0.39
N SER A 442 -30.29 -5.42 -0.86
CA SER A 442 -30.22 -4.46 -1.96
C SER A 442 -30.59 -5.15 -3.27
N THR A 443 -31.47 -4.53 -4.04
CA THR A 443 -31.86 -5.00 -5.39
C THR A 443 -30.98 -4.42 -6.49
N GLU A 444 -29.99 -3.59 -6.15
CA GLU A 444 -29.09 -3.00 -7.12
C GLU A 444 -28.18 -4.08 -7.73
N PRO A 445 -28.10 -4.18 -9.07
CA PRO A 445 -27.21 -5.14 -9.70
C PRO A 445 -25.74 -4.77 -9.45
N PRO A 446 -24.80 -5.73 -9.63
CA PRO A 446 -23.39 -5.41 -9.70
C PRO A 446 -23.12 -4.28 -10.68
N LYS A 447 -22.23 -3.36 -10.30
CA LYS A 447 -21.82 -2.28 -11.20
C LYS A 447 -21.20 -2.86 -12.49
N PRO A 448 -21.29 -2.15 -13.63
CA PRO A 448 -20.69 -2.59 -14.87
C PRO A 448 -19.22 -3.03 -14.71
N LYS A 449 -18.78 -4.01 -15.51
CA LYS A 449 -17.42 -4.60 -15.43
C LYS A 449 -17.09 -5.17 -14.03
N CYS A 450 -18.10 -5.78 -13.38
CA CYS A 450 -18.02 -6.31 -12.02
C CYS A 450 -17.53 -5.27 -10.99
N GLY A 451 -17.91 -4.01 -11.16
CA GLY A 451 -17.42 -2.90 -10.36
C GLY A 451 -17.99 -2.82 -8.94
N ALA A 452 -17.63 -1.74 -8.26
CA ALA A 452 -18.14 -1.32 -6.96
C ALA A 452 -18.20 0.22 -6.90
N ALA A 453 -18.75 0.80 -5.84
CA ALA A 453 -18.60 2.22 -5.54
C ALA A 453 -17.49 2.40 -4.49
N PHE A 454 -16.46 3.20 -4.78
CA PHE A 454 -15.53 3.67 -3.77
C PHE A 454 -16.14 4.84 -3.01
N ILE A 455 -16.15 4.77 -1.68
CA ILE A 455 -16.74 5.79 -0.81
C ILE A 455 -15.69 6.23 0.21
N THR A 456 -15.51 7.54 0.35
CA THR A 456 -14.78 8.13 1.48
C THR A 456 -15.68 9.14 2.20
N THR A 457 -16.12 8.76 3.40
CA THR A 457 -17.00 9.61 4.21
C THR A 457 -16.24 10.80 4.80
N GLU A 458 -14.98 10.61 5.16
CA GLU A 458 -14.10 11.65 5.69
C GLU A 458 -13.91 12.80 4.69
N TYR A 459 -13.78 12.46 3.42
CA TYR A 459 -13.54 13.41 2.33
C TYR A 459 -14.79 13.74 1.51
N GLY A 460 -15.92 13.11 1.84
CA GLY A 460 -17.23 13.50 1.34
C GLY A 460 -17.38 13.30 -0.16
N TYR A 461 -16.85 12.22 -0.74
CA TYR A 461 -17.08 11.89 -2.15
C TYR A 461 -17.16 10.37 -2.41
N THR A 462 -17.69 10.03 -3.57
CA THR A 462 -17.85 8.67 -4.09
C THR A 462 -17.62 8.63 -5.61
N PHE A 463 -17.16 7.50 -6.14
CA PHE A 463 -17.10 7.22 -7.57
C PHE A 463 -17.16 5.72 -7.85
N ASP A 464 -17.58 5.32 -9.05
CA ASP A 464 -17.63 3.92 -9.45
C ASP A 464 -16.24 3.42 -9.88
N VAL A 465 -15.87 2.21 -9.45
CA VAL A 465 -14.62 1.53 -9.76
C VAL A 465 -14.88 0.25 -10.54
N ILE A 466 -13.90 -0.17 -11.34
CA ILE A 466 -13.95 -1.41 -12.13
C ILE A 466 -13.50 -2.59 -11.27
N GLY A 467 -14.06 -3.80 -11.45
CA GLY A 467 -13.74 -4.96 -10.58
C GLY A 467 -12.28 -5.40 -10.60
N ALA A 468 -11.58 -5.28 -11.74
CA ALA A 468 -10.16 -5.61 -11.88
C ALA A 468 -9.22 -4.44 -11.53
N SER A 469 -9.77 -3.31 -11.07
CA SER A 469 -8.99 -2.12 -10.77
C SER A 469 -8.27 -2.20 -9.44
N ARG A 470 -7.44 -1.18 -9.15
CA ARG A 470 -6.85 -1.00 -7.82
C ARG A 470 -7.11 0.40 -7.31
N VAL A 471 -7.50 0.51 -6.05
CA VAL A 471 -7.57 1.78 -5.32
C VAL A 471 -6.65 1.72 -4.12
N VAL A 472 -5.72 2.67 -4.04
CA VAL A 472 -4.94 2.94 -2.84
C VAL A 472 -5.62 4.10 -2.12
N SER A 473 -6.16 3.81 -0.93
CA SER A 473 -6.87 4.79 -0.11
C SER A 473 -6.45 4.63 1.34
N THR A 474 -5.62 5.57 1.81
CA THR A 474 -5.06 5.56 3.16
C THR A 474 -4.97 6.96 3.75
N LYS A 475 -4.99 7.04 5.07
CA LYS A 475 -4.80 8.27 5.83
C LYS A 475 -3.34 8.73 5.88
N LEU A 476 -2.39 7.83 5.60
CA LEU A 476 -0.96 8.08 5.77
C LEU A 476 -0.35 8.95 4.66
N GLY A 477 -0.77 8.79 3.39
CA GLY A 477 -0.21 9.54 2.25
C GLY A 477 -0.85 10.91 2.01
N ASN A 478 -0.95 11.75 3.05
CA ASN A 478 -1.69 13.03 3.01
C ASN A 478 -3.15 12.88 2.54
N GLY A 479 -3.72 11.69 2.71
CA GLY A 479 -5.07 11.38 2.23
C GLY A 479 -5.23 11.28 0.71
N THR A 480 -4.15 11.26 -0.07
CA THR A 480 -4.29 11.14 -1.53
C THR A 480 -4.86 9.78 -1.89
N VAL A 481 -5.94 9.76 -2.67
CA VAL A 481 -6.50 8.53 -3.23
C VAL A 481 -5.95 8.33 -4.64
N VAL A 482 -5.42 7.15 -4.91
CA VAL A 482 -4.92 6.77 -6.23
C VAL A 482 -5.73 5.60 -6.75
N TYR A 483 -6.31 5.77 -7.93
CA TYR A 483 -7.13 4.78 -8.61
C TYR A 483 -6.51 4.42 -9.96
N ALA A 484 -6.25 3.14 -10.17
CA ALA A 484 -5.75 2.57 -11.41
C ALA A 484 -6.85 1.68 -12.03
N PRO A 485 -7.64 2.16 -13.01
CA PRO A 485 -8.77 1.43 -13.60
C PRO A 485 -8.40 0.09 -14.23
N GLN A 486 -7.17 -0.02 -14.78
CA GLN A 486 -6.66 -1.26 -15.39
C GLN A 486 -5.96 -2.18 -14.38
N GLY A 487 -5.98 -1.81 -13.10
CA GLY A 487 -5.23 -2.49 -12.05
C GLY A 487 -3.74 -2.15 -12.12
N ILE A 488 -2.94 -2.97 -11.45
CA ILE A 488 -1.48 -2.92 -11.52
C ILE A 488 -1.02 -4.22 -12.20
N PRO A 489 0.00 -4.16 -13.08
CA PRO A 489 0.60 -5.34 -13.67
C PRO A 489 0.87 -6.44 -12.63
N SER A 490 0.51 -7.67 -12.98
CA SER A 490 0.59 -8.83 -12.06
C SER A 490 2.02 -9.18 -11.63
N ASP A 491 3.03 -8.74 -12.39
CA ASP A 491 4.44 -8.92 -12.09
C ASP A 491 5.13 -7.56 -12.02
N PRO A 492 5.30 -7.00 -10.80
CA PRO A 492 5.91 -5.68 -10.62
C PRO A 492 7.44 -5.70 -10.85
N SER A 493 8.05 -6.87 -11.09
CA SER A 493 9.46 -7.00 -11.45
C SER A 493 9.74 -6.81 -12.94
N LYS A 494 8.68 -6.79 -13.77
CA LYS A 494 8.77 -6.50 -15.20
C LYS A 494 8.31 -5.07 -15.44
N ALA A 495 9.11 -4.32 -16.21
CA ALA A 495 8.67 -3.05 -16.74
C ALA A 495 7.43 -3.30 -17.61
N ALA A 496 6.27 -2.89 -17.10
CA ALA A 496 5.05 -2.91 -17.89
C ALA A 496 5.11 -1.80 -18.92
N SER A 497 4.73 -2.12 -20.14
CA SER A 497 4.67 -1.10 -21.19
C SER A 497 3.66 -0.01 -20.80
N PRO A 498 3.83 1.24 -21.24
CA PRO A 498 2.85 2.31 -21.03
C PRO A 498 1.43 1.96 -21.51
N GLU A 499 1.31 1.01 -22.44
CA GLU A 499 0.04 0.48 -22.94
C GLU A 499 -0.65 -0.46 -21.93
N GLU A 500 0.12 -1.16 -21.11
CA GLU A 500 -0.32 -2.09 -20.07
C GLU A 500 -0.67 -1.40 -18.75
N THR A 501 -0.01 -0.29 -18.40
CA THR A 501 -0.27 0.45 -17.16
C THR A 501 -1.59 1.24 -17.18
N GLY A 502 -2.09 1.59 -18.37
CA GLY A 502 -3.38 2.28 -18.51
C GLY A 502 -3.39 3.69 -17.89
N PRO A 503 -4.58 4.28 -17.68
CA PRO A 503 -4.70 5.57 -17.02
C PRO A 503 -4.54 5.45 -15.50
N THR A 504 -4.18 6.56 -14.84
CA THR A 504 -4.17 6.70 -13.38
C THR A 504 -4.99 7.92 -12.98
N VAL A 505 -5.74 7.79 -11.89
CA VAL A 505 -6.50 8.89 -11.30
C VAL A 505 -5.96 9.19 -9.92
N THR A 506 -5.58 10.44 -9.69
CA THR A 506 -5.10 10.93 -8.39
C THR A 506 -6.10 11.95 -7.86
N ILE A 507 -6.58 11.74 -6.63
CA ILE A 507 -7.53 12.63 -5.96
C ILE A 507 -6.90 13.13 -4.67
N ARG A 508 -6.69 14.45 -4.59
CA ARG A 508 -6.12 15.14 -3.42
C ARG A 508 -7.14 16.12 -2.86
N ILE A 509 -7.26 16.15 -1.53
CA ILE A 509 -8.03 17.15 -0.81
C ILE A 509 -7.06 18.02 -0.01
N GLY A 510 -7.27 19.33 -0.05
CA GLY A 510 -6.45 20.26 0.72
C GLY A 510 -7.17 21.57 1.00
N LYS A 511 -6.71 22.25 2.05
CA LYS A 511 -7.13 23.60 2.40
C LYS A 511 -5.90 24.51 2.43
N PRO A 512 -6.03 25.80 2.09
CA PRO A 512 -4.89 26.73 2.09
C PRO A 512 -4.13 26.78 3.42
N GLU A 513 -4.81 26.55 4.55
CA GLU A 513 -4.20 26.61 5.88
C GLU A 513 -3.31 25.42 6.19
N THR A 514 -3.61 24.25 5.61
CA THR A 514 -2.89 22.99 5.86
C THR A 514 -2.01 22.58 4.68
N ASP A 515 -2.30 23.12 3.50
CA ASP A 515 -1.68 22.77 2.22
C ASP A 515 -1.44 24.06 1.41
N PRO A 516 -0.20 24.58 1.36
CA PRO A 516 0.12 25.83 0.67
C PRO A 516 -0.04 25.72 -0.85
N ASP A 517 -0.14 24.50 -1.40
CA ASP A 517 -0.43 24.28 -2.80
C ASP A 517 -1.92 24.41 -3.15
N CYS A 518 -2.80 24.54 -2.14
CA CYS A 518 -4.24 24.68 -2.34
C CYS A 518 -4.73 26.14 -2.26
N MET A 519 -5.83 26.42 -2.97
CA MET A 519 -6.53 27.72 -2.92
C MET A 519 -7.94 27.58 -2.34
N GLY A 520 -8.48 28.68 -1.82
CA GLY A 520 -9.77 28.72 -1.12
C GLY A 520 -10.97 28.99 -2.04
N SER A 521 -10.73 29.31 -3.32
CA SER A 521 -11.75 29.63 -4.30
C SER A 521 -11.36 29.21 -5.73
N ILE A 522 -12.36 29.09 -6.62
CA ILE A 522 -12.13 28.77 -8.04
C ILE A 522 -11.42 29.94 -8.74
N GLU A 523 -11.69 31.18 -8.32
CA GLU A 523 -11.08 32.40 -8.85
C GLU A 523 -9.57 32.44 -8.56
N GLU A 524 -9.17 32.17 -7.31
CA GLU A 524 -7.77 32.08 -6.91
C GLU A 524 -7.04 30.97 -7.67
N TRP A 525 -7.67 29.80 -7.78
CA TRP A 525 -7.14 28.71 -8.60
C TRP A 525 -6.97 29.11 -10.06
N THR A 526 -7.97 29.78 -10.63
CA THR A 526 -7.93 30.23 -12.02
C THR A 526 -6.80 31.23 -12.25
N ALA A 527 -6.58 32.15 -11.31
CA ALA A 527 -5.47 33.10 -11.37
C ALA A 527 -4.11 32.39 -11.34
N ARG A 528 -3.90 31.49 -10.36
CA ARG A 528 -2.67 30.69 -10.22
C ARG A 528 -2.38 29.87 -11.47
N ILE A 529 -3.34 29.10 -11.97
CA ILE A 529 -3.13 28.22 -13.13
C ILE A 529 -2.86 29.02 -14.41
N ARG A 530 -3.43 30.22 -14.56
CA ARG A 530 -3.10 31.11 -15.68
C ARG A 530 -1.68 31.66 -15.59
N GLU A 531 -1.19 31.94 -14.40
CA GLU A 531 0.21 32.32 -14.16
C GLU A 531 1.15 31.16 -14.48
N GLU A 532 0.87 29.96 -13.96
CA GLU A 532 1.68 28.75 -14.21
C GLU A 532 1.68 28.35 -15.70
N ALA A 533 0.61 28.63 -16.44
CA ALA A 533 0.52 28.35 -17.87
C ALA A 533 1.51 29.15 -18.72
N ALA A 534 2.11 30.22 -18.20
CA ALA A 534 3.21 30.92 -18.86
C ALA A 534 4.42 29.99 -19.13
N ASN A 535 4.56 28.90 -18.37
CA ASN A 535 5.61 27.90 -18.55
C ASN A 535 5.35 26.91 -19.71
N GLY A 536 4.20 27.00 -20.40
CA GLY A 536 3.90 26.29 -21.64
C GLY A 536 3.42 24.84 -21.51
N THR A 537 3.39 24.27 -20.30
CA THR A 537 2.94 22.89 -20.04
C THR A 537 1.44 22.75 -19.83
N ILE A 538 0.75 23.87 -19.54
CA ILE A 538 -0.68 23.91 -19.23
C ILE A 538 -1.45 24.55 -20.39
N THR A 539 -2.53 23.90 -20.82
CA THR A 539 -3.39 24.36 -21.92
C THR A 539 -4.88 24.11 -21.61
N LYS A 540 -5.78 24.67 -22.43
CA LYS A 540 -7.24 24.47 -22.33
C LYS A 540 -7.84 24.78 -20.94
N ILE A 541 -7.38 25.87 -20.32
CA ILE A 541 -7.91 26.33 -19.03
C ILE A 541 -9.34 26.85 -19.23
N GLN A 542 -10.29 26.26 -18.53
CA GLN A 542 -11.71 26.64 -18.60
C GLN A 542 -12.41 26.37 -17.26
N VAL A 543 -13.36 27.22 -16.91
CA VAL A 543 -14.32 26.94 -15.84
C VAL A 543 -15.57 26.36 -16.49
N VAL A 544 -15.98 25.19 -16.04
CA VAL A 544 -17.16 24.46 -16.54
C VAL A 544 -18.08 24.13 -15.39
N GLN A 545 -19.36 23.87 -15.69
CA GLN A 545 -20.24 23.24 -14.72
C GLN A 545 -20.26 21.73 -14.91
N LEU A 546 -19.87 20.99 -13.88
CA LEU A 546 -20.02 19.54 -13.80
C LEU A 546 -21.01 19.23 -12.69
N LYS A 547 -22.16 18.63 -13.04
CA LYS A 547 -23.23 18.27 -12.09
C LYS A 547 -23.60 19.42 -11.15
N GLU A 548 -23.87 20.59 -11.74
CA GLU A 548 -24.25 21.83 -11.03
C GLU A 548 -23.16 22.43 -10.13
N GLN A 549 -21.93 21.94 -10.21
CA GLN A 549 -20.79 22.49 -9.49
C GLN A 549 -19.81 23.16 -10.45
N GLU A 550 -19.33 24.35 -10.07
CA GLU A 550 -18.24 24.99 -10.77
C GLU A 550 -16.95 24.19 -10.61
N CYS A 551 -16.31 23.92 -11.74
CA CYS A 551 -15.10 23.14 -11.85
C CYS A 551 -14.12 23.88 -12.76
N LEU A 552 -12.94 24.19 -12.25
CA LEU A 552 -11.82 24.59 -13.10
C LEU A 552 -11.22 23.32 -13.71
N THR A 553 -11.00 23.31 -15.02
CA THR A 553 -10.32 22.21 -15.70
C THR A 553 -9.30 22.71 -16.70
N PHE A 554 -8.22 21.96 -16.84
CA PHE A 554 -7.13 22.23 -17.79
C PHE A 554 -6.43 20.93 -18.17
N LEU A 555 -5.67 20.98 -19.26
CA LEU A 555 -4.74 19.93 -19.66
C LEU A 555 -3.33 20.32 -19.26
N SER A 556 -2.60 19.36 -18.72
CA SER A 556 -1.17 19.41 -18.43
C SER A 556 -0.46 18.37 -19.29
N LYS A 557 0.74 18.69 -19.74
CA LYS A 557 1.63 17.76 -20.43
C LYS A 557 3.01 17.79 -19.80
N GLU A 558 3.57 16.62 -19.52
CA GLU A 558 4.90 16.48 -18.98
C GLU A 558 5.61 15.23 -19.48
N MET A 559 6.94 15.29 -19.49
CA MET A 559 7.77 14.13 -19.77
C MET A 559 8.06 13.41 -18.46
N GLN A 560 7.44 12.24 -18.27
CA GLN A 560 7.70 11.39 -17.11
C GLN A 560 8.70 10.30 -17.50
N GLU A 561 9.68 10.06 -16.65
CA GLU A 561 10.56 8.91 -16.82
C GLU A 561 9.79 7.67 -16.32
N VAL A 562 9.68 6.63 -17.16
CA VAL A 562 8.92 5.39 -16.86
C VAL A 562 9.80 4.16 -16.63
N SER A 563 11.04 4.21 -17.12
CA SER A 563 12.11 3.27 -16.79
C SER A 563 13.46 3.99 -16.91
N PRO A 564 14.57 3.49 -16.34
CA PRO A 564 15.85 4.20 -16.40
C PRO A 564 16.23 4.59 -17.83
N LYS A 565 16.32 5.90 -18.11
CA LYS A 565 16.57 6.52 -19.43
C LYS A 565 15.42 6.45 -20.43
N GLU A 566 14.25 5.96 -20.05
CA GLU A 566 13.06 5.94 -20.89
C GLU A 566 12.07 6.99 -20.39
N LYS A 567 11.73 7.95 -21.25
CA LYS A 567 10.76 8.99 -20.94
C LYS A 567 9.55 8.88 -21.86
N VAL A 568 8.38 8.98 -21.28
CA VAL A 568 7.09 8.98 -21.96
C VAL A 568 6.41 10.31 -21.73
N GLU A 569 5.82 10.87 -22.79
CA GLU A 569 4.96 12.03 -22.65
C GLU A 569 3.63 11.59 -22.04
N VAL A 570 3.27 12.19 -20.91
CA VAL A 570 2.02 11.94 -20.19
C VAL A 570 1.16 13.19 -20.32
N VAL A 571 -0.12 12.97 -20.63
CA VAL A 571 -1.15 14.01 -20.61
C VAL A 571 -2.00 13.80 -19.36
N GLY A 572 -2.13 14.85 -18.57
CA GLY A 572 -3.02 14.90 -17.42
C GLY A 572 -4.17 15.88 -17.66
N LYS A 573 -5.42 15.47 -17.45
CA LYS A 573 -6.55 16.40 -17.32
C LYS A 573 -6.88 16.58 -15.85
N VAL A 574 -6.85 17.83 -15.41
CA VAL A 574 -7.10 18.19 -14.02
C VAL A 574 -8.50 18.79 -13.90
N PHE A 575 -9.19 18.44 -12.82
CA PHE A 575 -10.48 18.95 -12.42
C PHE A 575 -10.35 19.44 -10.98
N ILE A 576 -10.62 20.71 -10.75
CA ILE A 576 -10.53 21.35 -9.44
C ILE A 576 -11.92 21.83 -9.05
N PHE A 577 -12.40 21.30 -7.94
CA PHE A 577 -13.62 21.73 -7.27
C PHE A 577 -13.23 22.44 -5.97
N VAL A 578 -13.96 23.49 -5.60
CA VAL A 578 -13.78 24.16 -4.31
C VAL A 578 -15.12 24.23 -3.60
N ARG A 579 -15.20 23.65 -2.40
CA ARG A 579 -16.40 23.65 -1.56
C ARG A 579 -16.02 24.10 -0.16
N ASN A 580 -16.65 25.15 0.35
CA ASN A 580 -16.41 25.69 1.70
C ASN A 580 -14.90 25.92 1.99
N GLY A 581 -14.18 26.54 1.05
CA GLY A 581 -12.73 26.78 1.17
C GLY A 581 -11.84 25.54 1.05
N THR A 582 -12.41 24.36 0.77
CA THR A 582 -11.68 23.11 0.61
C THR A 582 -11.58 22.74 -0.86
N THR A 583 -10.35 22.52 -1.32
CA THR A 583 -10.05 22.05 -2.68
C THR A 583 -10.19 20.54 -2.78
N THR A 584 -10.85 20.06 -3.82
CA THR A 584 -10.75 18.68 -4.32
C THR A 584 -10.15 18.71 -5.72
N LEU A 585 -8.91 18.24 -5.83
CA LEU A 585 -8.19 18.14 -7.10
C LEU A 585 -8.24 16.70 -7.57
N VAL A 586 -8.80 16.48 -8.77
CA VAL A 586 -8.84 15.20 -9.45
C VAL A 586 -7.98 15.31 -10.71
N ARG A 587 -6.96 14.47 -10.82
CA ARG A 587 -6.03 14.42 -11.97
C ARG A 587 -6.16 13.07 -12.65
N TRP A 588 -6.62 13.06 -13.91
CA TRP A 588 -6.66 11.87 -14.77
C TRP A 588 -5.49 11.89 -15.73
N GLU A 589 -4.65 10.86 -15.71
CA GLU A 589 -3.41 10.81 -16.46
C GLU A 589 -3.30 9.57 -17.33
N SER A 590 -2.71 9.71 -18.52
CA SER A 590 -2.29 8.58 -19.34
C SER A 590 -1.21 9.00 -20.32
N ALA A 591 -0.46 8.02 -20.85
CA ALA A 591 0.48 8.28 -21.94
C ALA A 591 -0.24 8.90 -23.15
N THR A 592 0.36 9.93 -23.76
CA THR A 592 -0.26 10.69 -24.88
C THR A 592 -0.78 9.78 -25.99
N GLY A 593 -0.04 8.72 -26.33
CA GLY A 593 -0.42 7.77 -27.37
C GLY A 593 -1.71 6.99 -27.09
N THR A 594 -2.07 6.84 -25.81
CA THR A 594 -3.26 6.10 -25.36
C THR A 594 -4.40 6.99 -24.87
N TRP A 595 -4.22 8.31 -24.80
CA TRP A 595 -5.21 9.25 -24.26
C TRP A 595 -6.62 9.04 -24.86
N ARG A 596 -6.72 8.99 -26.19
CA ARG A 596 -7.99 8.81 -26.90
C ARG A 596 -8.66 7.46 -26.66
N LYS A 597 -7.89 6.42 -26.31
CA LYS A 597 -8.42 5.08 -25.98
C LYS A 597 -9.23 5.13 -24.69
N TYR A 598 -8.77 5.90 -23.71
CA TYR A 598 -9.32 5.94 -22.36
C TYR A 598 -10.22 7.16 -22.07
N GLU A 599 -10.46 8.02 -23.06
CA GLU A 599 -11.30 9.21 -22.91
C GLU A 599 -12.73 8.87 -22.45
N ARG A 600 -13.31 7.77 -22.94
CA ARG A 600 -14.61 7.27 -22.48
C ARG A 600 -14.61 6.76 -21.04
N ASP A 601 -13.51 6.13 -20.61
CA ASP A 601 -13.40 5.68 -19.22
C ASP A 601 -13.26 6.88 -18.27
N MET A 602 -12.59 7.96 -18.70
CA MET A 602 -12.54 9.24 -17.97
C MET A 602 -13.93 9.87 -17.85
N GLU A 603 -14.68 9.93 -18.95
CA GLU A 603 -16.06 10.45 -18.93
C GLU A 603 -16.94 9.64 -17.98
N ALA A 604 -16.89 8.30 -18.05
CA ALA A 604 -17.63 7.43 -17.14
C ALA A 604 -17.23 7.64 -15.66
N PHE A 605 -15.94 7.82 -15.39
CA PHE A 605 -15.45 8.16 -14.05
C PHE A 605 -16.06 9.48 -13.55
N LEU A 606 -16.00 10.55 -14.36
CA LEU A 606 -16.57 11.87 -14.00
C LEU A 606 -18.10 11.81 -13.83
N GLU A 607 -18.78 11.05 -14.70
CA GLU A 607 -20.23 10.80 -14.59
C GLU A 607 -20.59 10.02 -13.32
N SER A 608 -19.69 9.21 -12.77
CA SER A 608 -19.90 8.52 -11.50
C SER A 608 -19.47 9.35 -10.29
N PHE A 609 -18.51 10.26 -10.44
CA PHE A 609 -17.94 11.05 -9.34
C PHE A 609 -18.97 11.98 -8.73
N GLN A 610 -19.25 11.83 -7.44
CA GLN A 610 -20.25 12.61 -6.73
C GLN A 610 -19.72 13.02 -5.37
N PHE A 611 -20.02 14.26 -4.99
CA PHE A 611 -19.85 14.68 -3.62
C PHE A 611 -20.99 14.16 -2.76
N LEU A 612 -20.67 13.67 -1.57
CA LEU A 612 -21.64 13.29 -0.58
C LEU A 612 -22.24 14.56 0.04
N GLU A 613 -23.55 14.53 0.30
CA GLU A 613 -24.21 15.57 1.09
C GLU A 613 -23.57 15.59 2.48
N SER A 614 -23.27 16.78 2.99
CA SER A 614 -22.73 16.94 4.34
C SER A 614 -23.75 16.41 5.35
N VAL A 615 -23.37 15.36 6.09
CA VAL A 615 -24.13 14.87 7.25
C VAL A 615 -24.10 15.89 8.37
#